data_AF-A0A0A9D0A2-F1
#
_entry.id   AF-A0A0A9D0A2-F1
#
_cell.length_a   1.000
_cell.length_b   1.000
_cell.length_c   1.000
_cell.angle_alpha   90.00
_cell.angle_beta   90.00
_cell.angle_gamma   90.00
#
_symmetry.space_group_name_H-M   'P 1'
#
loop_
_entity.id
_entity.type
_entity.pdbx_description
1 polymer ?
#
loop_
_entity_poly.entity_id
_entity_poly.type
_entity_poly.pdbx_seq_one_letter_code
_entity_poly.pdbx_strand_id
1 'polypeptide(L)'
;MYQYIFLWDEDLEVDNFNPRRYLNIVKSEGLEISQPGLDSKLSEIHHRITVRKKTGSFHRRVSRANKECSREGPPCSGWVEGMAPVFSKSAWQCSWHLIQNDLIHGWGIDYKFGYCAQV
;
A
#
# COMPACT_ATOMS: atom_id res chain seq x y z
N MET A 1 -8.18 8.10 -20.29
CA MET A 1 -8.24 8.66 -18.93
C MET A 1 -8.01 7.52 -17.94
N TYR A 2 -7.15 7.70 -16.94
CA TYR A 2 -6.77 6.65 -15.97
C TYR A 2 -7.71 6.62 -14.76
N GLN A 3 -7.86 5.42 -14.16
CA GLN A 3 -8.65 5.21 -12.93
C GLN A 3 -7.77 5.00 -11.69
N TYR A 4 -6.58 4.43 -11.89
CA TYR A 4 -5.62 4.12 -10.84
C TYR A 4 -4.22 4.59 -11.24
N ILE A 5 -3.42 4.95 -10.25
CA ILE A 5 -2.04 5.41 -10.38
C ILE A 5 -1.17 4.48 -9.54
N PHE A 6 -0.13 3.95 -10.17
CA PHE A 6 0.89 3.12 -9.54
C PHE A 6 2.12 4.01 -9.37
N LEU A 7 2.57 4.19 -8.13
CA LEU A 7 3.77 4.95 -7.83
C LEU A 7 4.70 4.00 -7.07
N TRP A 8 5.64 3.38 -7.77
CA TRP A 8 6.48 2.32 -7.24
C TRP A 8 7.95 2.73 -7.29
N ASP A 9 8.71 2.31 -6.28
CA ASP A 9 10.17 2.44 -6.28
C ASP A 9 10.76 1.62 -7.43
N GLU A 10 11.92 2.05 -7.92
CA GLU A 10 12.56 1.50 -9.12
C GLU A 10 13.11 0.07 -8.93
N ASP A 11 13.34 -0.33 -7.68
CA ASP A 11 13.89 -1.61 -7.26
C ASP A 11 12.82 -2.66 -6.92
N LEU A 12 11.54 -2.33 -7.15
CA LEU A 12 10.46 -3.28 -6.97
C LEU A 12 10.43 -4.32 -8.08
N GLU A 13 10.58 -5.59 -7.67
CA GLU A 13 10.41 -6.73 -8.57
C GLU A 13 8.95 -6.95 -8.96
N VAL A 14 8.66 -6.90 -10.27
CA VAL A 14 7.30 -6.96 -10.82
C VAL A 14 7.00 -8.20 -11.66
N ASP A 15 7.95 -9.12 -11.82
CA ASP A 15 7.83 -10.30 -12.69
C ASP A 15 6.59 -11.16 -12.40
N ASN A 16 6.21 -11.25 -11.13
CA ASN A 16 5.06 -12.03 -10.68
C ASN A 16 3.79 -11.19 -10.49
N PHE A 17 3.82 -9.91 -10.86
CA PHE A 17 2.71 -8.99 -10.68
C PHE A 17 1.72 -9.08 -11.84
N ASN A 18 0.45 -9.32 -11.52
CA ASN A 18 -0.64 -9.30 -12.51
C ASN A 18 -1.54 -8.07 -12.26
N PRO A 19 -1.38 -6.98 -13.04
CA PRO A 19 -2.12 -5.73 -12.81
C PRO A 19 -3.63 -5.90 -12.95
N ARG A 20 -4.09 -6.76 -13.86
CA ARG A 20 -5.52 -7.00 -14.08
C ARG A 20 -6.17 -7.71 -12.90
N ARG A 21 -5.54 -8.77 -12.40
CA ARG A 21 -6.02 -9.50 -11.22
C ARG A 21 -6.00 -8.60 -9.99
N TYR A 22 -4.94 -7.82 -9.81
CA TYR A 22 -4.82 -6.87 -8.72
C TYR A 22 -5.94 -5.83 -8.74
N LEU A 23 -6.12 -5.13 -9.87
CA LEU A 23 -7.17 -4.11 -10.00
C LEU A 23 -8.58 -4.67 -9.84
N ASN A 24 -8.84 -5.92 -10.25
CA ASN A 24 -10.13 -6.57 -10.00
C ASN A 24 -10.41 -6.70 -8.49
N ILE A 25 -9.40 -7.05 -7.69
CA ILE A 25 -9.51 -7.16 -6.22
C ILE A 25 -9.72 -5.77 -5.61
N VAL A 26 -8.87 -4.80 -5.98
CA VAL A 26 -8.95 -3.42 -5.47
C VAL A 26 -10.33 -2.81 -5.72
N LYS A 27 -10.87 -3.01 -6.93
CA LYS A 27 -12.22 -2.56 -7.30
C LYS A 27 -13.30 -3.29 -6.52
N SER A 28 -13.21 -4.61 -6.39
CA SER A 28 -14.25 -5.38 -5.67
C SER A 28 -14.31 -5.07 -4.18
N GLU A 29 -13.17 -4.71 -3.59
CA GLU A 29 -13.07 -4.36 -2.17
C GLU A 29 -13.25 -2.84 -1.92
N GLY A 30 -13.41 -2.02 -2.97
CA GLY A 30 -13.61 -0.57 -2.85
C GLY A 30 -12.41 0.17 -2.25
N LEU A 31 -11.19 -0.28 -2.53
CA LEU A 31 -9.98 0.29 -1.95
C LEU A 31 -9.52 1.53 -2.75
N GLU A 32 -9.52 2.68 -2.10
CA GLU A 32 -9.00 3.94 -2.66
C GLU A 32 -7.47 4.00 -2.64
N ILE A 33 -6.84 3.38 -1.63
CA ILE A 33 -5.39 3.27 -1.50
C ILE A 33 -5.06 1.83 -1.12
N SER A 34 -4.10 1.24 -1.83
CA SER A 34 -3.70 -0.15 -1.61
C SER A 34 -2.25 -0.38 -2.02
N GLN A 35 -1.73 -1.58 -1.76
CA GLN A 35 -0.45 -2.05 -2.29
C GLN A 35 -0.56 -3.54 -2.62
N PRO A 36 0.19 -4.05 -3.63
CA PRO A 36 0.34 -5.48 -3.81
C PRO A 36 1.11 -6.10 -2.63
N GLY A 37 0.88 -7.39 -2.38
CA GLY A 37 1.74 -8.13 -1.46
C GLY A 37 3.08 -8.43 -2.13
N LEU A 38 4.18 -8.16 -1.43
CA LEU A 38 5.55 -8.33 -1.91
C LEU A 38 6.04 -9.77 -1.74
N ASP A 39 6.81 -10.28 -2.70
CA ASP A 39 7.43 -11.60 -2.55
C ASP A 39 8.70 -11.47 -1.71
N SER A 40 8.71 -12.06 -0.51
CA SER A 40 9.85 -11.95 0.42
C SER A 40 11.14 -12.60 -0.08
N LYS A 41 11.12 -13.30 -1.22
CA LYS A 41 12.32 -13.88 -1.84
C LYS A 41 12.89 -13.02 -2.94
N LEU A 42 12.09 -12.10 -3.50
CA LEU A 42 12.46 -11.32 -4.68
C LEU A 42 12.58 -9.83 -4.33
N SER A 43 11.72 -9.33 -3.44
CA SER A 43 11.71 -7.93 -3.02
C SER A 43 12.36 -7.75 -1.66
N GLU A 44 12.97 -6.59 -1.43
CA GLU A 44 13.33 -6.13 -0.09
C GLU A 44 12.06 -5.90 0.75
N ILE A 45 12.09 -6.32 2.02
CA ILE A 45 10.93 -6.24 2.92
C ILE A 45 11.27 -5.35 4.10
N HIS A 46 10.80 -4.11 4.10
CA HIS A 46 10.92 -3.22 5.26
C HIS A 46 9.86 -3.52 6.33
N HIS A 47 8.64 -3.88 5.91
CA HIS A 47 7.53 -4.15 6.82
C HIS A 47 6.89 -5.52 6.59
N ARG A 48 6.97 -6.42 7.59
CA ARG A 48 6.42 -7.80 7.48
C ARG A 48 4.94 -7.90 7.12
N ILE A 49 4.16 -6.82 7.28
CA ILE A 49 2.75 -6.75 6.90
C ILE A 49 2.53 -6.71 5.38
N THR A 50 3.54 -6.27 4.60
CA THR A 50 3.47 -6.15 3.13
C THR A 50 3.81 -7.45 2.42
N VAL A 51 4.38 -8.43 3.13
CA VAL A 51 4.71 -9.75 2.58
C VAL A 51 3.45 -10.45 2.09
N ARG A 52 3.49 -10.89 0.83
CA ARG A 52 2.43 -11.65 0.17
C ARG A 52 2.07 -12.91 0.93
N LYS A 53 0.80 -13.06 1.28
CA LYS A 53 0.23 -14.30 1.80
C LYS A 53 -0.46 -15.09 0.69
N LYS A 54 -0.30 -16.42 0.70
CA LYS A 54 -0.99 -17.33 -0.23
C LYS A 54 -2.45 -17.58 0.15
N THR A 55 -2.83 -17.25 1.38
CA THR A 55 -4.16 -17.48 1.94
C THR A 55 -5.02 -16.23 1.79
N GLY A 56 -5.74 -16.10 0.67
CA GLY A 56 -6.72 -15.03 0.45
C GLY A 56 -6.31 -13.99 -0.61
N SER A 57 -7.22 -13.06 -0.90
CA SER A 57 -7.04 -11.99 -1.88
C SER A 57 -6.47 -10.70 -1.28
N PHE A 58 -6.73 -10.44 0.00
CA PHE A 58 -6.21 -9.27 0.71
C PHE A 58 -6.00 -9.56 2.21
N HIS A 59 -5.16 -8.75 2.85
CA HIS A 59 -4.87 -8.87 4.27
C HIS A 59 -6.04 -8.33 5.12
N ARG A 60 -6.97 -9.22 5.48
CA ARG A 60 -8.12 -8.91 6.37
C ARG A 60 -7.76 -8.75 7.84
N ARG A 61 -6.76 -9.51 8.29
CA ARG A 61 -6.34 -9.59 9.68
C ARG A 61 -4.83 -9.66 9.75
N VAL A 62 -4.25 -8.90 10.66
CA VAL A 62 -2.83 -9.00 10.99
C VAL A 62 -2.73 -9.43 12.42
N SER A 63 -2.20 -10.65 12.62
CA SER A 63 -1.83 -11.13 13.95
C SER A 63 -0.45 -10.54 14.26
N ARG A 64 -0.37 -9.67 15.27
CA ARG A 64 0.85 -9.46 16.02
C ARG A 64 0.80 -10.42 17.21
N ALA A 65 1.77 -11.30 17.32
CA ALA A 65 1.96 -12.10 18.53
C ALA A 65 2.10 -11.13 19.72
N ASN A 66 1.10 -11.11 20.60
CA ASN A 66 1.11 -10.46 21.91
C ASN A 66 1.12 -8.93 22.00
N LYS A 67 0.67 -8.18 20.98
CA LYS A 67 0.35 -6.75 21.15
C LYS A 67 -0.97 -6.42 20.48
N GLU A 68 -1.90 -5.84 21.24
CA GLU A 68 -2.98 -5.02 20.68
C GLU A 68 -2.35 -4.02 19.70
N CYS A 69 -3.11 -3.64 18.69
CA CYS A 69 -2.71 -2.67 17.69
C CYS A 69 -2.50 -1.30 18.33
N SER A 70 -1.34 -1.12 18.95
CA SER A 70 -0.95 0.16 19.52
C SER A 70 -0.80 1.15 18.38
N ARG A 71 -1.26 2.37 18.62
CA ARG A 71 -1.27 3.48 17.66
C ARG A 71 0.12 3.90 17.17
N GLU A 72 1.19 3.30 17.69
CA GLU A 72 2.59 3.69 17.49
C GLU A 72 3.32 2.88 16.40
N GLY A 73 2.60 2.32 15.42
CA GLY A 73 3.22 1.69 14.25
C GLY A 73 2.25 1.46 13.09
N PRO A 74 2.75 1.01 11.92
CA PRO A 74 1.96 0.71 10.74
C PRO A 74 0.63 0.05 11.10
N PRO A 75 -0.51 0.54 10.57
CA PRO A 75 -1.81 0.14 11.04
C PRO A 75 -1.94 -1.37 10.88
N CYS A 76 -2.52 -1.99 11.91
CA CYS A 76 -2.77 -3.42 11.94
C CYS A 76 -3.70 -3.94 10.85
N SER A 77 -4.31 -3.05 10.09
CA SER A 77 -5.06 -3.32 8.88
C SER A 77 -4.93 -2.09 7.99
N GLY A 78 -4.56 -2.26 6.73
CA GLY A 78 -4.55 -1.16 5.76
C GLY A 78 -3.25 -0.34 5.70
N TRP A 79 -2.12 -0.87 6.13
CA TRP A 79 -0.83 -0.22 5.87
C TRP A 79 -0.52 -0.27 4.38
N VAL A 80 -0.13 0.87 3.83
CA VAL A 80 0.37 1.02 2.46
C VAL A 80 1.72 1.69 2.57
N GLU A 81 2.75 0.92 2.25
CA GLU A 81 4.13 1.41 2.30
C GLU A 81 4.39 2.36 1.13
N GLY A 82 5.25 3.35 1.34
CA GLY A 82 5.66 4.33 0.32
C GLY A 82 6.30 3.73 -0.93
N MET A 83 6.90 2.54 -0.80
CA MET A 83 7.58 1.86 -1.90
C MET A 83 6.64 1.35 -2.99
N ALA A 84 5.43 0.89 -2.64
CA ALA A 84 4.53 0.19 -3.55
C ALA A 84 3.07 0.71 -3.60
N PRO A 85 2.77 2.01 -3.34
CA PRO A 85 1.40 2.46 -3.26
C PRO A 85 0.70 2.45 -4.61
N VAL A 86 -0.59 2.13 -4.55
CA VAL A 86 -1.53 2.27 -5.66
C VAL A 86 -2.72 3.08 -5.19
N PHE A 87 -3.00 4.15 -5.93
CA PHE A 87 -4.04 5.10 -5.60
C PHE A 87 -5.16 5.03 -6.64
N SER A 88 -6.41 5.19 -6.20
CA SER A 88 -7.47 5.68 -7.06
C SER A 88 -7.15 7.09 -7.56
N LYS A 89 -7.84 7.53 -8.60
CA LYS A 89 -7.68 8.90 -9.10
C LYS A 89 -8.00 9.96 -8.03
N SER A 90 -9.04 9.76 -7.22
CA SER A 90 -9.46 10.63 -6.12
C SER A 90 -8.38 10.71 -5.04
N ALA A 91 -7.92 9.54 -4.56
CA ALA A 91 -6.88 9.49 -3.54
C ALA A 91 -5.57 10.12 -4.03
N TRP A 92 -5.20 9.89 -5.30
CA TRP A 92 -4.01 10.48 -5.90
C TRP A 92 -4.00 12.01 -5.86
N GLN A 93 -5.14 12.66 -6.09
CA GLN A 93 -5.22 14.12 -6.02
C GLN A 93 -4.82 14.63 -4.63
N CYS A 94 -5.28 13.97 -3.55
CA CYS A 94 -4.87 14.32 -2.20
C CYS A 94 -3.40 13.93 -1.92
N SER A 95 -3.02 12.69 -2.22
CA SER A 95 -1.68 12.16 -1.94
C SER A 95 -0.58 12.90 -2.68
N TRP A 96 -0.85 13.37 -3.89
CA TRP A 96 0.09 14.20 -4.66
C TRP A 96 0.46 15.48 -3.91
N HIS A 97 -0.51 16.18 -3.31
CA HIS A 97 -0.24 17.38 -2.52
C HIS A 97 0.57 17.05 -1.25
N LEU A 98 0.38 15.88 -0.64
CA LEU A 98 1.20 15.44 0.49
C LEU A 98 2.65 15.21 0.08
N ILE A 99 2.87 14.52 -1.05
CA ILE A 99 4.20 14.20 -1.57
C ILE A 99 4.95 15.46 -1.99
N GLN A 100 4.28 16.39 -2.67
CA GLN A 100 4.89 17.65 -3.10
C GLN A 100 5.39 18.53 -1.93
N ASN A 101 4.78 18.40 -0.75
CA ASN A 101 5.21 19.14 0.43
C ASN A 101 6.47 18.57 1.12
N ASP A 102 6.89 17.35 0.76
CA ASP A 102 8.05 16.69 1.35
C ASP A 102 8.84 15.92 0.27
N LEU A 103 9.38 16.69 -0.68
CA LEU A 103 10.17 16.18 -1.81
C LEU A 103 11.64 15.90 -1.47
N ILE A 104 12.07 16.17 -0.23
CA ILE A 104 13.48 16.02 0.17
C ILE A 104 13.72 14.66 0.81
N HIS A 105 12.84 14.24 1.72
CA HIS A 105 13.00 12.97 2.44
C HIS A 105 11.80 12.06 2.18
N GLY A 106 10.57 12.56 2.28
CA GLY A 106 9.37 11.74 2.16
C GLY A 106 9.19 10.71 3.28
N TRP A 107 10.06 10.74 4.30
CA TRP A 107 10.04 9.81 5.42
C TRP A 107 8.75 10.01 6.23
N GLY A 108 7.96 8.95 6.34
CA GLY A 108 6.72 8.96 7.09
C GLY A 108 5.49 9.46 6.32
N ILE A 109 5.59 9.68 5.00
CA ILE A 109 4.42 9.97 4.14
C ILE A 109 3.42 8.80 4.14
N ASP A 110 3.91 7.57 4.21
CA ASP A 110 3.12 6.34 4.33
C ASP A 110 2.14 6.34 5.53
N TYR A 111 2.50 6.99 6.65
CA TYR A 111 1.58 7.24 7.77
C TYR A 111 0.46 8.22 7.45
N LYS A 112 0.63 9.05 6.42
CA LYS A 112 -0.33 10.09 6.03
C LYS A 112 -1.24 9.67 4.88
N PHE A 113 -0.89 8.64 4.11
CA PHE A 113 -1.74 8.19 2.99
C PHE A 113 -3.18 7.89 3.41
N GLY A 114 -3.38 7.33 4.60
CA GLY A 114 -4.73 7.05 5.12
C GLY A 114 -5.66 8.27 5.19
N TYR A 115 -5.14 9.50 5.30
CA TYR A 115 -5.94 10.72 5.25
C TYR A 115 -6.57 10.96 3.86
N CYS A 116 -5.94 10.45 2.81
CA CYS A 116 -6.41 10.55 1.42
C CYS A 116 -7.32 9.40 0.99
N ALA A 117 -7.62 8.46 1.90
CA ALA A 117 -8.54 7.34 1.67
C ALA A 117 -9.96 7.61 2.21
N GLN A 118 -10.22 8.80 2.76
CA GLN A 118 -11.53 9.19 3.29
C GLN A 118 -12.44 9.63 2.13
N VAL A 119 -13.61 8.98 2.04
CA VAL A 119 -14.70 9.30 1.12
C VAL A 119 -15.65 10.29 1.77
#